data_AF-Q9AT97-F1
#
_entry.id   AF-Q9AT97-F1
#
_cell.length_a   1.000
_cell.length_b   1.000
_cell.length_c   1.000
_cell.angle_alpha   90.00
_cell.angle_beta   90.00
_cell.angle_gamma   90.00
#
_symmetry.space_group_name_H-M   'P 1'
#
loop_
_entity.id
_entity.type
_entity.pdbx_description
1 polymer ?
#
loop_
_entity_poly.entity_id
_entity_poly.type
_entity_poly.pdbx_seq_one_letter_code
_entity_poly.pdbx_strand_id
1 'polypeptide(L)'
;DGVDIVIWVVVSKVKRNEKIQDEIAEKLGIFEGESWKHKTEDQKAYSIRNSLKTKRFVLFLDDIWSKVELKGIGVPFPTKENKCKIVFTTRSREVCALMGDTNPVEVS
;
A
#
# COMPACT_ATOMS: atom_id res chain seq x y z
N ASP A 1 1.19 -8.83 21.38
CA ASP A 1 1.05 -8.69 19.92
C ASP A 1 1.01 -7.23 19.51
N GLY A 2 2.02 -6.75 18.79
CA GLY A 2 2.16 -5.33 18.40
C GLY A 2 2.33 -5.17 16.90
N VAL A 3 2.09 -3.96 16.40
CA VAL A 3 2.40 -3.54 15.02
C VAL A 3 3.82 -3.00 15.00
N ASP A 4 4.65 -3.47 14.06
CA ASP A 4 6.04 -3.00 13.91
C ASP A 4 6.07 -1.65 13.16
N ILE A 5 5.21 -1.49 12.16
CA ILE A 5 5.14 -0.26 11.36
C ILE A 5 3.72 0.04 10.86
N VAL A 6 3.35 1.31 10.89
CA VAL A 6 2.15 1.85 10.23
C VAL A 6 2.61 2.70 9.06
N ILE A 7 2.11 2.39 7.86
CA ILE A 7 2.47 3.06 6.61
C ILE A 7 1.21 3.78 6.11
N TRP A 8 1.22 5.11 6.11
CA TRP A 8 0.11 5.92 5.60
C TRP A 8 0.48 6.52 4.26
N VAL A 9 -0.35 6.28 3.25
CA VAL A 9 -0.19 6.77 1.88
C VAL A 9 -1.47 7.49 1.48
N VAL A 10 -1.36 8.75 1.06
CA VAL A 10 -2.51 9.53 0.56
C VAL A 10 -2.61 9.35 -0.95
N VAL A 11 -3.61 8.61 -1.42
CA VAL A 11 -3.81 8.36 -2.85
C VAL A 11 -4.63 9.51 -3.45
N SER A 12 -4.13 10.12 -4.52
CA SER A 12 -4.87 11.14 -5.27
C SER A 12 -5.40 10.57 -6.57
N LYS A 13 -6.39 11.22 -7.20
CA LYS A 13 -7.04 10.78 -8.45
C LYS A 13 -6.09 10.33 -9.57
N VAL A 14 -4.89 10.88 -9.63
CA VAL A 14 -3.90 10.64 -10.71
C VAL A 14 -2.63 9.98 -10.18
N LYS A 15 -2.68 9.42 -8.96
CA LYS A 15 -1.49 8.86 -8.34
C LYS A 15 -1.15 7.52 -8.97
N ARG A 16 -0.06 7.50 -9.74
CA ARG A 16 0.50 6.28 -10.36
C ARG A 16 1.11 5.38 -9.28
N ASN A 17 1.18 4.08 -9.56
CA ASN A 17 1.83 3.08 -8.69
C ASN A 17 3.20 3.53 -8.23
N GLU A 18 4.00 4.12 -9.13
CA GLU A 18 5.32 4.65 -8.81
C GLU A 18 5.31 5.62 -7.62
N LYS A 19 4.37 6.58 -7.57
CA LYS A 19 4.28 7.54 -6.45
C LYS A 19 3.85 6.86 -5.15
N ILE A 20 3.02 5.82 -5.23
CA ILE A 20 2.64 5.03 -4.06
C ILE A 20 3.86 4.26 -3.54
N GLN A 21 4.64 3.65 -4.43
CA GLN A 21 5.87 2.94 -4.07
C GLN A 21 6.91 3.87 -3.45
N ASP A 22 7.07 5.09 -3.98
CA ASP A 22 8.00 6.09 -3.44
C ASP A 22 7.64 6.44 -1.98
N GLU A 23 6.36 6.74 -1.70
CA GLU A 23 5.94 7.04 -0.32
C GLU A 23 6.07 5.83 0.62
N ILE A 24 5.75 4.62 0.15
CA ILE A 24 5.96 3.41 0.94
C ILE A 24 7.45 3.23 1.25
N ALA A 25 8.32 3.44 0.27
CA ALA A 25 9.77 3.32 0.43
C ALA A 25 10.33 4.34 1.42
N GLU A 26 9.85 5.59 1.37
CA GLU A 26 10.21 6.63 2.33
C GLU A 26 9.81 6.22 3.76
N LYS A 27 8.58 5.74 3.95
CA LYS A 27 8.10 5.28 5.28
C LYS A 27 8.84 4.04 5.78
N LEU A 28 9.28 3.17 4.88
CA LEU A 28 10.09 2.00 5.20
C LEU A 28 11.58 2.31 5.42
N GLY A 29 12.03 3.54 5.14
CA GLY A 29 13.44 3.91 5.23
C GLY A 29 14.32 3.23 4.18
N ILE A 30 13.75 2.82 3.04
CA ILE A 30 14.45 2.17 1.92
C ILE A 30 14.53 3.06 0.68
N PHE A 31 14.08 4.31 0.78
CA PHE A 31 14.20 5.31 -0.28
C PHE A 31 15.63 5.85 -0.32
N GLU A 32 16.41 5.39 -1.29
CA GLU A 32 17.84 5.72 -1.43
C GLU A 32 18.08 6.86 -2.44
N GLY A 33 17.17 7.84 -2.51
CA GLY A 33 17.33 9.01 -3.39
C GLY A 33 17.34 8.63 -4.88
N GLU A 34 18.39 9.03 -5.60
CA GLU A 34 18.48 8.81 -7.05
C GLU A 34 18.55 7.33 -7.43
N SER A 35 19.20 6.47 -6.63
CA SER A 35 19.24 5.02 -6.93
C SER A 35 17.83 4.40 -6.91
N TRP A 36 16.95 4.93 -6.05
CA TRP A 36 15.55 4.53 -6.00
C TRP A 36 14.77 5.03 -7.22
N LYS A 37 14.95 6.30 -7.60
CA LYS A 37 14.26 6.90 -8.75
C LYS A 37 14.58 6.23 -10.08
N HIS A 38 15.77 5.62 -10.22
CA HIS A 38 16.15 4.86 -11.41
C HIS A 38 15.60 3.43 -11.45
N LYS A 39 14.97 2.93 -10.37
CA LYS A 39 14.35 1.60 -10.35
C LYS A 39 13.08 1.58 -11.19
N THR A 40 12.88 0.49 -11.91
CA THR A 40 11.58 0.19 -12.53
C THR A 40 10.52 -0.07 -11.46
N GLU A 41 9.23 0.01 -11.83
CA GLU A 41 8.12 -0.32 -10.93
C GLU A 41 8.26 -1.72 -10.31
N ASP A 42 8.69 -2.72 -11.09
CA ASP A 42 8.91 -4.09 -10.58
C ASP A 42 10.06 -4.17 -9.58
N GLN A 43 11.15 -3.43 -9.81
CA GLN A 43 12.29 -3.37 -8.90
C GLN A 43 11.93 -2.68 -7.58
N LYS A 44 11.12 -1.61 -7.65
CA LYS A 44 10.55 -0.94 -6.47
C LYS A 44 9.63 -1.88 -5.70
N ALA A 45 8.72 -2.58 -6.39
CA ALA A 45 7.81 -3.57 -5.80
C ALA A 45 8.56 -4.69 -5.10
N TYR A 46 9.62 -5.22 -5.71
CA TYR A 46 10.47 -6.25 -5.13
C TYR A 46 11.16 -5.75 -3.84
N SER A 47 11.69 -4.53 -3.85
CA SER A 47 12.38 -3.92 -2.70
C SER A 47 11.42 -3.71 -1.53
N ILE A 48 10.21 -3.19 -1.80
CA ILE A 48 9.14 -3.03 -0.80
C ILE A 48 8.74 -4.38 -0.21
N ARG A 49 8.47 -5.37 -1.08
CA ARG A 49 8.06 -6.72 -0.65
C ARG A 49 9.09 -7.35 0.28
N ASN A 50 10.39 -7.24 -0.05
CA ASN A 50 11.46 -7.77 0.77
C ASN A 50 11.54 -7.08 2.13
N SER A 51 11.40 -5.75 2.18
CA SER A 51 11.39 -5.01 3.44
C SER A 51 10.19 -5.37 4.34
N LEU A 52 9.03 -5.62 3.74
CA LEU A 52 7.80 -5.98 4.46
C LEU A 52 7.75 -7.43 4.94
N LYS A 53 8.48 -8.36 4.30
CA LYS A 53 8.39 -9.81 4.53
C LYS A 53 8.60 -10.23 6.00
N THR A 54 9.39 -9.48 6.76
CA THR A 54 9.72 -9.78 8.15
C THR A 54 8.98 -8.91 9.16
N LYS A 55 8.12 -7.98 8.71
CA LYS A 55 7.45 -6.99 9.55
C LYS A 55 5.96 -7.32 9.70
N ARG A 56 5.43 -7.04 10.89
CA ARG A 56 4.00 -6.87 11.13
C ARG A 56 3.61 -5.44 10.85
N PHE A 57 2.78 -5.19 9.84
CA PHE A 57 2.47 -3.84 9.40
C PHE A 57 0.99 -3.60 9.15
N VAL A 58 0.61 -2.33 9.23
CA VAL A 58 -0.67 -1.83 8.72
C VAL A 58 -0.39 -0.82 7.62
N LEU A 59 -0.99 -1.00 6.44
CA LEU A 59 -0.96 -0.05 5.35
C LEU A 59 -2.31 0.68 5.28
N PHE A 60 -2.29 2.00 5.43
CA PHE A 60 -3.42 2.90 5.23
C PHE A 60 -3.31 3.55 3.85
N LEU A 61 -4.25 3.23 2.95
CA LEU A 61 -4.42 3.86 1.65
C LEU A 61 -5.58 4.86 1.72
N ASP A 62 -5.26 6.12 1.94
CA ASP A 62 -6.26 7.17 2.14
C ASP A 62 -6.73 7.78 0.82
N ASP A 63 -8.04 8.03 0.70
CA ASP A 63 -8.73 8.66 -0.44
C ASP A 63 -8.49 7.96 -1.80
N ILE A 64 -8.60 6.63 -1.86
CA ILE A 64 -8.44 5.90 -3.13
C ILE A 64 -9.60 6.18 -4.10
N TRP A 65 -9.28 6.41 -5.37
CA TRP A 65 -10.24 6.74 -6.44
C TRP A 65 -10.46 5.59 -7.45
N SER A 66 -9.59 4.59 -7.43
CA SER A 66 -9.65 3.40 -8.28
C SER A 66 -9.01 2.22 -7.54
N LYS A 67 -9.15 1.01 -8.10
CA LYS A 67 -8.47 -0.18 -7.58
C LYS A 67 -6.95 0.06 -7.53
N VAL A 68 -6.35 -0.29 -6.39
CA VAL A 68 -4.90 -0.31 -6.22
C VAL A 68 -4.41 -1.76 -6.34
N GLU A 69 -3.59 -2.03 -7.34
CA GLU A 69 -2.96 -3.35 -7.51
C GLU A 69 -1.85 -3.56 -6.48
N LEU A 70 -2.21 -4.10 -5.30
CA LEU A 70 -1.30 -4.30 -4.16
C LEU A 70 0.00 -5.00 -4.55
N LYS A 71 -0.08 -6.04 -5.38
CA LYS A 71 1.09 -6.76 -5.88
C LYS A 71 2.01 -5.86 -6.71
N GLY A 72 1.44 -4.97 -7.54
CA GLY A 72 2.18 -4.00 -8.35
C GLY A 72 2.95 -2.99 -7.50
N ILE A 73 2.43 -2.62 -6.33
CA ILE A 73 3.15 -1.76 -5.38
C ILE A 73 4.03 -2.53 -4.37
N GLY A 74 4.19 -3.86 -4.55
CA GLY A 74 5.04 -4.69 -3.70
C GLY A 74 4.41 -5.12 -2.38
N VAL A 75 3.12 -4.85 -2.16
CA VAL A 75 2.39 -5.17 -0.93
C VAL A 75 1.72 -6.55 -1.09
N PRO A 76 1.96 -7.51 -0.17
CA PRO A 76 1.25 -8.78 -0.21
C PRO A 76 -0.23 -8.62 0.12
N PHE A 77 -1.09 -9.40 -0.52
CA PHE A 77 -2.48 -9.52 -0.11
C PHE A 77 -2.56 -10.02 1.35
N PRO A 78 -3.40 -9.41 2.22
CA PRO A 78 -3.55 -9.86 3.59
C PRO A 78 -4.05 -11.31 3.65
N THR A 79 -3.41 -12.13 4.47
CA THR A 79 -3.85 -13.49 4.79
C THR A 79 -3.89 -13.65 6.32
N LYS A 80 -4.46 -14.76 6.82
CA LYS A 80 -4.48 -15.01 8.27
C LYS A 80 -3.07 -15.22 8.84
N GLU A 81 -2.17 -15.70 8.01
CA GLU A 81 -0.81 -16.09 8.37
C GLU A 81 0.18 -14.92 8.23
N ASN A 82 -0.04 -14.03 7.25
CA ASN A 82 0.81 -12.87 7.09
C ASN A 82 0.39 -11.77 8.08
N LYS A 83 1.38 -11.15 8.71
CA LYS A 83 1.17 -10.16 9.76
C LYS A 83 0.83 -8.78 9.16
N CYS A 84 0.03 -8.75 8.10
CA CYS A 84 -0.31 -7.57 7.31
C CYS A 84 -1.79 -7.21 7.52
N LYS A 85 -2.09 -5.93 7.67
CA LYS A 85 -3.44 -5.38 7.52
C LYS A 85 -3.42 -4.25 6.51
N ILE A 86 -4.47 -4.17 5.70
CA ILE A 86 -4.67 -3.07 4.76
C ILE A 86 -5.98 -2.41 5.12
N VAL A 87 -5.92 -1.10 5.30
CA VAL A 87 -7.08 -0.24 5.52
C VAL A 87 -7.07 0.79 4.42
N PHE A 88 -8.23 1.10 3.86
CA PHE A 88 -8.34 2.15 2.87
C PHE A 88 -9.59 2.96 3.10
N THR A 89 -9.59 4.21 2.63
CA THR A 89 -10.76 5.08 2.62
C THR A 89 -11.06 5.45 1.17
N THR A 90 -12.33 5.54 0.85
CA THR A 90 -12.79 5.97 -0.47
C THR A 90 -14.17 6.59 -0.35
N ARG A 91 -14.51 7.45 -1.31
CA ARG A 91 -15.85 8.04 -1.45
C ARG A 91 -16.75 7.22 -2.37
N SER A 92 -16.25 6.10 -2.89
CA SER A 92 -16.95 5.26 -3.85
C SER A 92 -17.11 3.83 -3.34
N ARG A 93 -18.35 3.40 -3.15
CA ARG A 93 -18.67 2.01 -2.80
C ARG A 93 -18.26 1.01 -3.88
N GLU A 94 -18.25 1.44 -5.14
CA GLU A 94 -17.73 0.64 -6.26
C GLU A 94 -16.25 0.34 -6.09
N VAL A 95 -15.46 1.33 -5.64
CA VAL A 95 -14.03 1.15 -5.37
C VAL A 95 -13.80 0.17 -4.21
N CYS A 96 -14.64 0.18 -3.16
CA CYS A 96 -14.60 -0.85 -2.12
C CYS A 96 -14.73 -2.26 -2.71
N ALA A 97 -15.74 -2.48 -3.56
CA ALA A 97 -15.99 -3.78 -4.19
C ALA A 97 -14.82 -4.20 -5.10
N LEU A 98 -14.23 -3.28 -5.86
CA LEU A 98 -13.04 -3.55 -6.69
C LEU A 98 -11.80 -3.93 -5.86
N MET A 99 -11.71 -3.40 -4.64
CA MET A 99 -10.69 -3.78 -3.65
C MET A 99 -11.03 -5.07 -2.89
N GLY A 100 -12.20 -5.65 -3.14
CA GLY A 100 -12.66 -6.91 -2.52
C GLY A 100 -13.35 -6.71 -1.17
N ASP A 101 -13.71 -5.48 -0.80
CA ASP A 101 -14.49 -5.21 0.41
C ASP A 101 -15.98 -4.98 0.06
N THR A 102 -16.82 -5.92 0.47
CA THR A 102 -18.27 -5.88 0.23
C THR A 102 -19.08 -5.38 1.42
N ASN A 103 -18.44 -5.15 2.57
CA ASN A 103 -19.09 -4.66 3.78
C ASN A 103 -18.29 -3.51 4.42
N PRO A 104 -18.09 -2.39 3.69
CA PRO A 104 -17.32 -1.27 4.19
C PRO A 104 -18.04 -0.58 5.35
N VAL A 105 -17.27 0.01 6.26
CA VAL A 105 -17.82 0.92 7.27
C VAL A 105 -18.09 2.27 6.61
N GLU A 106 -19.36 2.67 6.58
CA GLU A 106 -19.77 3.99 6.09
C GLU A 106 -19.71 5.00 7.25
N VAL A 107 -19.08 6.14 7.01
CA VAL A 107 -18.98 7.25 7.97
C VAL A 107 -19.74 8.45 7.39
N SER A 108 -20.69 8.97 8.16
CA SER A 108 -21.59 10.08 7.81
C SER A 108 -21.32 11.33 8.62
#